data_AF-A0A844M4E1-F1
#
_entry.id   AF-A0A844M4E1-F1
#
_cell.length_a   1.000
_cell.length_b   1.000
_cell.length_c   1.000
_cell.angle_alpha   90.00
_cell.angle_beta   90.00
_cell.angle_gamma   90.00
#
_symmetry.space_group_name_H-M   'P 1'
#
loop_
_entity.id
_entity.type
_entity.pdbx_description
1 polymer ?
#
loop_
_entity_poly.entity_id
_entity_poly.type
_entity_poly.pdbx_seq_one_letter_code
_entity_poly.pdbx_strand_id
1 'polypeptide(L)' 'MNATQLSQKVQFVVNAEGKKSAVLLSLEDWEQLLTLLEDLEDAEEIRQAREQKGEAISWEQAKAELGIEV' A
#
# COMPACT_ATOMS: atom_id res chain seq x y z
N MET A 1 6.78 9.70 1.70
CA MET A 1 8.01 9.48 0.89
C MET A 1 7.60 9.26 -0.57
N ASN A 2 8.45 9.51 -1.57
CA ASN A 2 8.20 9.10 -2.96
C ASN A 2 9.30 8.15 -3.47
N ALA A 3 9.05 7.46 -4.60
CA ALA A 3 9.97 6.45 -5.15
C ALA A 3 11.39 6.99 -5.42
N THR A 4 11.51 8.27 -5.78
CA THR A 4 12.80 8.93 -6.03
C THR A 4 13.58 9.16 -4.73
N GLN A 5 12.90 9.48 -3.64
CA GLN A 5 13.53 9.63 -2.32
C GLN A 5 13.97 8.27 -1.76
N LEU A 6 13.19 7.21 -1.99
CA LEU A 6 13.56 5.86 -1.56
C LEU A 6 14.85 5.39 -2.25
N SER A 7 14.96 5.59 -3.57
CA SER A 7 16.13 5.12 -4.36
C SER A 7 17.46 5.74 -3.94
N GLN A 8 17.45 6.91 -3.28
CA GLN A 8 18.63 7.55 -2.72
C GLN A 8 19.06 6.99 -1.35
N LYS A 9 18.16 6.28 -0.66
CA LYS A 9 18.40 5.72 0.68
C LYS A 9 18.75 4.23 0.67
N VAL A 10 18.47 3.52 -0.42
CA VAL A 10 18.67 2.06 -0.49
C VAL A 10 20.14 1.69 -0.64
N GLN A 11 20.51 0.54 -0.10
CA GLN A 11 21.79 -0.10 -0.38
C GLN A 11 21.57 -1.39 -1.17
N PHE A 12 22.59 -1.88 -1.86
CA PHE A 12 22.49 -3.11 -2.66
C PHE A 12 23.47 -4.17 -2.15
N VAL A 13 22.98 -5.39 -2.02
CA VAL A 13 23.83 -6.57 -1.86
C VAL A 13 24.25 -7.03 -3.24
N VAL A 14 25.56 -7.17 -3.46
CA VAL A 14 26.13 -7.52 -4.75
C VAL A 14 26.74 -8.91 -4.65
N ASN A 15 26.47 -9.77 -5.64
CA ASN A 15 27.02 -11.13 -5.69
C ASN A 15 28.46 -11.16 -6.22
N ALA A 16 29.07 -12.35 -6.31
CA ALA A 16 30.45 -12.51 -6.75
C ALA A 16 30.70 -12.04 -8.20
N GLU A 17 29.67 -12.05 -9.05
CA GLU A 17 29.75 -11.56 -10.44
C GLU A 17 29.50 -10.05 -10.56
N GLY A 18 29.40 -9.33 -9.45
CA GLY A 18 29.16 -7.89 -9.46
C GLY A 18 27.70 -7.50 -9.74
N LYS A 19 26.76 -8.45 -9.71
CA LYS A 19 25.33 -8.21 -9.95
C LYS A 19 24.57 -7.95 -8.65
N LYS A 20 23.68 -6.96 -8.67
CA LYS A 20 22.77 -6.66 -7.56
C LYS A 20 21.83 -7.85 -7.35
N SER A 21 21.82 -8.39 -6.13
CA SER A 21 21.09 -9.61 -5.76
C SER A 21 20.01 -9.35 -4.71
N ALA A 22 20.17 -8.31 -3.89
CA ALA A 22 19.15 -7.85 -2.96
C ALA A 22 19.27 -6.33 -2.73
N VAL A 23 18.21 -5.77 -2.15
CA VAL A 23 18.14 -4.37 -1.70
C VAL A 23 18.03 -4.37 -0.19
N LEU A 24 18.85 -3.56 0.47
CA LEU A 24 18.77 -3.33 1.90
C LEU A 24 18.11 -1.97 2.14
N LEU A 25 17.11 -1.99 3.00
CA LEU A 25 16.27 -0.86 3.40
C LEU A 25 16.29 -0.75 4.92
N SER A 26 16.08 0.45 5.45
CA SER A 26 15.68 0.57 6.85
C SER A 26 14.27 -0.01 7.02
N LEU A 27 13.95 -0.51 8.22
CA LEU A 27 12.60 -1.01 8.48
C LEU A 27 11.55 0.09 8.32
N GLU A 28 11.87 1.30 8.76
CA GLU A 28 11.00 2.48 8.62
C GLU A 28 10.71 2.82 7.14
N ASP A 29 11.73 2.79 6.26
CA ASP A 29 11.54 3.03 4.84
C ASP A 29 10.76 1.88 4.17
N TRP A 30 10.90 0.64 4.66
CA TRP A 30 10.13 -0.51 4.20
C TRP A 30 8.64 -0.39 4.56
N GLU A 31 8.33 -0.04 5.81
CA GLU A 31 6.95 0.19 6.26
C GLU A 31 6.29 1.32 5.47
N GLN A 32 7.01 2.43 5.24
CA GLN A 32 6.52 3.51 4.40
C GLN A 32 6.28 3.09 2.95
N LEU A 33 7.13 2.20 2.40
CA LEU A 33 6.91 1.67 1.06
C LEU A 33 5.65 0.81 1.01
N LEU A 34 5.41 -0.03 2.02
CA LEU A 34 4.20 -0.84 2.11
C LEU A 34 2.95 0.03 2.16
N THR A 35 2.90 1.05 3.02
CA THR A 35 1.76 1.97 3.09
C THR A 35 1.48 2.65 1.75
N LEU A 36 2.51 3.06 1.01
CA LEU A 36 2.32 3.68 -0.31
C LEU A 36 1.73 2.71 -1.35
N LEU A 37 2.04 1.41 -1.24
CA LEU A 37 1.48 0.39 -2.12
C LEU A 37 0.02 0.09 -1.73
N GLU A 38 -0.27 -0.02 -0.44
CA GLU A 38 -1.64 -0.18 0.08
C GLU A 38 -2.54 1.00 -0.35
N ASP A 39 -2.06 2.25 -0.20
CA ASP A 39 -2.79 3.44 -0.64
C ASP A 39 -3.13 3.41 -2.14
N LEU A 40 -2.23 2.84 -2.96
CA LEU A 40 -2.43 2.70 -4.40
C LEU A 40 -3.46 1.63 -4.73
N GLU A 41 -3.41 0.49 -4.03
CA GLU A 41 -4.38 -0.59 -4.15
C GLU A 41 -5.77 -0.13 -3.70
N ASP A 42 -5.89 0.52 -2.55
CA ASP A 42 -7.15 1.08 -2.04
C ASP A 42 -7.76 2.09 -3.03
N ALA A 43 -6.95 2.95 -3.64
CA ALA A 43 -7.41 3.91 -4.64
C ALA A 43 -7.99 3.22 -5.90
N GLU A 44 -7.37 2.12 -6.32
CA GLU A 44 -7.86 1.28 -7.41
C GLU A 44 -9.18 0.60 -7.07
N GLU A 45 -9.26 -0.01 -5.88
CA GLU A 45 -10.47 -0.69 -5.40
C GLU A 45 -11.65 0.27 -5.28
N ILE A 46 -11.44 1.47 -4.74
CA ILE A 46 -12.47 2.52 -4.68
C ILE A 46 -12.94 2.90 -6.08
N ARG A 47 -12.02 3.00 -7.06
CA ARG A 47 -12.40 3.31 -8.44
C ARG A 47 -13.27 2.19 -9.03
N GLN A 48 -12.87 0.94 -8.87
CA GLN A 48 -13.63 -0.21 -9.35
C GLN A 48 -15.00 -0.32 -8.68
N ALA A 49 -15.08 -0.13 -7.36
CA ALA A 49 -16.34 -0.14 -6.61
C ALA A 49 -17.33 0.92 -7.13
N ARG A 50 -16.83 2.11 -7.50
CA ARG A 50 -17.65 3.17 -8.11
C ARG A 50 -18.13 2.79 -9.52
N GLU A 51 -17.30 2.11 -10.31
CA GLU A 51 -17.64 1.66 -11.66
C GLU A 51 -18.68 0.53 -11.68
N GLN A 52 -18.62 -0.38 -10.70
CA GLN A 52 -19.53 -1.52 -10.58
C GLN A 52 -20.98 -1.14 -10.22
N LYS A 53 -21.25 0.14 -9.91
CA LYS A 53 -22.59 0.68 -9.54
C LYS A 53 -23.29 -0.13 -8.45
N GLY A 54 -22.54 -0.72 -7.52
CA GLY A 54 -23.11 -1.31 -6.31
C GLY A 54 -23.89 -0.27 -5.51
N GLU A 55 -24.85 -0.73 -4.71
CA GLU A 55 -25.58 0.17 -3.81
C GLU A 55 -24.64 0.64 -2.69
N ALA A 56 -24.44 1.96 -2.60
CA ALA A 56 -23.69 2.55 -1.51
C ALA A 56 -24.61 2.71 -0.30
N ILE A 57 -24.28 2.03 0.80
CA ILE A 57 -24.99 2.17 2.07
C ILE A 57 -24.35 3.24 2.95
N SER A 58 -25.13 3.79 3.89
CA SER A 58 -24.60 4.73 4.87
C SER A 58 -23.68 4.02 5.88
N TRP A 59 -22.75 4.76 6.49
CA TRP A 59 -21.89 4.21 7.55
C TRP A 59 -22.69 3.65 8.74
N GLU A 60 -23.81 4.30 9.09
CA GLU A 60 -24.70 3.82 10.15
C GLU A 60 -25.36 2.49 9.79
N GLN A 61 -25.80 2.33 8.53
CA GLN A 61 -26.33 1.06 8.05
C GLN A 61 -25.27 -0.04 8.04
N ALA A 62 -24.05 0.26 7.56
CA ALA A 62 -22.95 -0.70 7.54
C ALA A 62 -22.62 -1.23 8.95
N LYS A 63 -22.53 -0.34 9.95
CA LYS A 63 -22.34 -0.74 11.36
C LYS A 63 -23.47 -1.62 11.88
N ALA A 64 -24.72 -1.26 11.59
CA ALA A 64 -25.89 -2.03 12.01
C ALA A 64 -25.90 -3.44 11.39
N GLU A 65 -25.56 -3.58 10.11
CA GLU A 65 -25.46 -4.88 9.42
C GLU A 65 -24.31 -5.75 9.96
N LEU A 66 -23.21 -5.14 10.39
CA LEU A 66 -22.05 -5.84 10.96
C LEU A 66 -22.17 -6.12 12.47
N GLY A 67 -23.27 -5.71 13.11
CA GLY A 67 -23.45 -5.87 14.57
C GLY A 67 -22.46 -5.04 15.41
N ILE A 68 -21.94 -3.95 14.85
CA ILE A 68 -21.07 -3.01 15.55
C ILE A 68 -21.99 -1.95 16.18
N GLU A 69 -22.27 -2.09 17.48
CA GLU A 69 -23.17 -1.19 18.21
C GLU A 69 -22.67 0.27 18.17
N VAL A 70 -23.65 1.20 18.12
CA VAL A 70 -23.49 2.67 18.05
C VAL A 70 -23.38 3.27 19.45
#